data_AF-A0A259MN38-F1
#
_entry.id   AF-A0A259MN38-F1
#
_cell.length_a   1.000
_cell.length_b   1.000
_cell.length_c   1.000
_cell.angle_alpha   90.00
_cell.angle_beta   90.00
_cell.angle_gamma   90.00
#
_symmetry.space_group_name_H-M   'P 1'
#
loop_
_entity.id
_entity.type
_entity.pdbx_description
1 polymer ?
#
loop_
_entity_poly.entity_id
_entity_poly.type
_entity_poly.pdbx_seq_one_letter_code
_entity_poly.pdbx_strand_id
1 'polypeptide(L)' 'MMTITFAFLLAAFVLRLSNLPRPAMACLFLSFIMVLGIFLWEIYSPNYGFRMPWLQVELRHTAPAGST' A
#
# COMPACT_ATOMS: atom_id res chain seq x y z
N MET A 1 3.61 8.89 3.79
CA MET A 1 3.16 8.20 2.56
C MET A 1 4.10 7.10 2.09
N MET A 2 5.43 7.21 2.09
CA MET A 2 6.31 6.01 2.08
C MET A 2 7.43 6.08 3.13
N THR A 3 7.92 7.29 3.41
CA THR A 3 8.97 7.57 4.41
C THR A 3 8.58 7.12 5.81
N ILE A 4 7.34 7.34 6.24
CA ILE A 4 6.83 6.92 7.55
C ILE A 4 6.83 5.39 7.66
N THR A 5 6.41 4.71 6.59
CA THR A 5 6.41 3.25 6.50
C THR A 5 7.82 2.70 6.59
N PHE A 6 8.76 3.32 5.87
CA PHE A 6 10.18 2.97 5.91
C PHE A 6 10.80 3.20 7.29
N ALA A 7 10.46 4.31 7.96
CA ALA A 7 10.90 4.60 9.32
C ALA A 7 10.37 3.55 10.32
N PHE A 8 9.12 3.12 10.18
CA PHE A 8 8.55 2.06 11.02
C PHE A 8 9.22 0.70 10.79
N LEU A 9 9.48 0.35 9.52
CA LEU A 9 10.21 -0.88 9.18
C LEU A 9 11.66 -0.85 9.69
N LEU A 10 12.32 0.31 9.59
CA LEU A 10 13.67 0.51 10.11
C LEU A 10 13.70 0.41 11.64
N ALA A 11 12.72 0.99 12.33
CA ALA A 11 12.57 0.82 13.78
C ALA A 11 12.35 -0.66 14.14
N ALA A 12 11.44 -1.37 13.44
CA ALA A 12 11.21 -2.80 13.67
C ALA A 12 12.47 -3.65 13.45
N PHE A 13 13.30 -3.28 12.47
CA PHE A 13 14.59 -3.91 12.21
C PHE A 13 15.59 -3.68 13.34
N VAL A 14 15.72 -2.44 13.83
CA VAL A 14 16.60 -2.10 14.96
C VAL A 14 16.16 -2.83 16.24
N LEU A 15 14.85 -2.87 16.53
CA LEU A 15 14.31 -3.60 17.70
C LEU A 15 14.58 -5.11 17.62
N ARG A 16 14.53 -5.69 16.42
CA ARG A 16 14.87 -7.10 16.22
C ARG A 16 16.36 -7.37 16.42
N LEU A 17 17.23 -6.42 16.06
CA LEU A 17 18.66 -6.48 16.34
C LEU A 17 18.97 -6.51 17.84
N SER A 18 18.13 -5.87 18.66
CA SER A 18 18.24 -5.84 20.13
C SER A 18 17.80 -7.15 20.83
N ASN A 19 17.63 -8.25 20.11
CA ASN A 19 17.29 -9.59 20.65
C ASN A 19 15.95 -9.68 21.39
N LEU A 20 15.00 -8.78 21.10
CA LEU A 20 13.64 -8.79 21.66
C LEU A 20 12.61 -9.25 20.60
N PRO A 21 12.38 -10.56 20.41
CA PRO A 21 11.57 -11.09 19.32
C PRO A 21 10.06 -10.80 19.47
N ARG A 22 9.55 -10.76 20.70
CA ARG A 22 8.12 -10.49 20.99
C ARG A 22 7.68 -9.09 20.55
N PRO A 23 8.34 -7.99 20.96
CA PRO A 23 7.96 -6.66 20.49
C PRO A 23 8.32 -6.45 19.01
N ALA A 24 9.34 -7.13 18.47
CA ALA A 24 9.64 -7.07 17.04
C ALA A 24 8.46 -7.58 16.19
N MET A 25 7.80 -8.67 16.60
CA MET A 25 6.60 -9.17 15.93
C MET A 25 5.42 -8.20 16.03
N ALA A 26 5.19 -7.60 17.21
CA ALA A 26 4.15 -6.58 17.38
C ALA A 26 4.40 -5.36 16.48
N CYS A 27 5.65 -4.92 16.36
CA CYS A 27 6.05 -3.81 15.50
C CYS A 27 5.85 -4.15 14.01
N LEU A 28 6.18 -5.38 13.60
CA LEU A 28 5.95 -5.88 12.24
C LEU A 28 4.45 -5.91 11.91
N PHE A 29 3.65 -6.46 12.80
CA PHE A 29 2.20 -6.55 12.61
C PHE A 29 1.55 -5.15 12.54
N LEU A 30 2.00 -4.23 13.41
CA LEU A 30 1.55 -2.84 13.39
C LEU A 30 1.94 -2.14 12.09
N SER A 31 3.17 -2.38 11.59
CA SER A 31 3.61 -1.84 10.30
C SER A 31 2.77 -2.38 9.13
N PHE A 32 2.35 -3.64 9.19
CA PHE A 32 1.50 -4.25 8.17
C PHE A 32 0.10 -3.62 8.15
N ILE A 33 -0.54 -3.45 9.31
CA ILE A 33 -1.85 -2.77 9.42
C ILE A 33 -1.75 -1.33 8.93
N MET A 34 -0.68 -0.62 9.29
CA MET A 34 -0.44 0.75 8.86
C MET A 34 -0.31 0.86 7.33
N VAL A 35 0.44 -0.06 6.71
CA VAL A 35 0.57 -0.16 5.25
C VAL A 35 -0.78 -0.41 4.60
N LEU A 36 -1.54 -1.37 5.11
CA LEU A 36 -2.89 -1.69 4.62
C LEU A 36 -3.81 -0.46 4.68
N GLY A 37 -3.83 0.26 5.80
CA GLY A 37 -4.64 1.47 5.96
C GLY A 37 -4.27 2.55 4.95
N ILE A 38 -2.96 2.82 4.77
CA ILE A 38 -2.48 3.81 3.79
C ILE A 38 -2.81 3.37 2.36
N PHE A 39 -2.65 2.08 2.06
CA PHE A 39 -2.93 1.54 0.74
C PHE A 39 -4.42 1.60 0.38
N LEU A 40 -5.30 1.25 1.33
CA LEU A 40 -6.75 1.41 1.16
C LEU A 40 -7.12 2.88 0.99
N TRP A 41 -6.54 3.77 1.79
CA TRP A 41 -6.77 5.21 1.66
C TRP A 41 -6.40 5.73 0.27
N GLU A 42 -5.25 5.31 -0.26
CA GLU A 42 -4.78 5.70 -1.59
C GLU A 42 -5.71 5.18 -2.71
N ILE A 43 -6.18 3.94 -2.58
CA ILE A 43 -7.12 3.32 -3.52
C ILE A 43 -8.48 4.02 -3.52
N TYR A 44 -9.00 4.37 -2.34
CA TYR A 44 -10.28 5.08 -2.23
C TYR A 44 -10.17 6.57 -2.55
N SER A 45 -8.96 7.10 -2.77
CA SER A 45 -8.77 8.49 -3.21
C SER A 45 -9.34 8.68 -4.62
N PRO A 46 -10.37 9.53 -4.81
CA PRO A 46 -11.09 9.67 -6.08
C PRO A 46 -10.22 10.24 -7.23
N ASN A 47 -9.12 10.91 -6.89
CA ASN A 47 -8.20 11.50 -7.87
C ASN A 47 -7.11 10.52 -8.35
N TYR A 48 -6.70 9.58 -7.50
CA TYR A 48 -5.50 8.76 -7.75
C TYR A 48 -5.82 7.26 -7.84
N GLY A 49 -6.55 6.66 -6.90
CA GLY A 49 -6.62 5.20 -6.78
C GLY A 49 -7.21 4.47 -7.99
N PHE A 50 -8.51 4.64 -8.27
CA PHE A 50 -9.17 3.92 -9.38
C PHE A 50 -8.93 4.51 -10.77
N ARG A 51 -8.30 5.69 -10.85
CA ARG A 51 -7.94 6.35 -12.12
C ARG A 51 -6.56 5.96 -12.63
N MET A 52 -5.82 5.16 -11.85
CA MET A 52 -4.51 4.65 -12.26
C MET A 52 -4.63 3.78 -13.52
N PRO A 53 -3.84 4.05 -14.57
CA PRO A 53 -3.98 3.37 -15.87
C PRO A 53 -3.69 1.86 -15.82
N TRP A 54 -2.96 1.37 -14.81
CA TRP A 54 -2.74 -0.06 -14.60
C TRP A 54 -3.90 -0.77 -13.89
N LEU A 55 -4.80 -0.04 -13.24
CA LEU A 55 -6.00 -0.58 -12.58
C LEU A 55 -7.22 -0.58 -13.52
N GLN A 56 -7.13 0.11 -14.66
CA GLN A 56 -8.20 0.23 -15.66
C GLN A 56 -8.21 -0.99 -16.59
N VAL A 57 -8.60 -2.14 -16.05
CA VAL A 57 -8.59 -3.42 -16.79
C VAL A 57 -9.72 -3.49 -17.83
N GLU A 58 -10.82 -2.74 -17.69
CA GLU A 58 -12.02 -2.92 -18.52
C GLU A 58 -12.41 -1.77 -19.47
N LEU A 59 -11.97 -0.52 -19.25
CA LEU A 59 -12.40 0.59 -20.15
C LEU A 59 -11.83 0.48 -21.58
N ARG A 60 -10.77 -0.30 -21.79
CA ARG A 60 -10.16 -0.47 -23.12
C ARG A 60 -10.91 -1.48 -23.99
N HIS A 61 -11.76 -2.34 -23.41
CA HIS A 61 -12.45 -3.42 -24.14
C HIS A 61 -13.85 -3.02 -24.65
N THR A 62 -14.38 -1.87 -24.24
CA THR A 62 -15.70 -1.35 -24.64
C THR A 62 -15.62 -0.11 -25.54
N ALA A 63 -14.46 0.18 -26.15
CA ALA A 63 -14.45 1.07 -27.30
C ALA A 63 -15.23 0.37 -28.43
N PRO A 64 -16.41 0.88 -28.86
CA PRO A 64 -17.15 0.24 -29.93
C PRO A 64 -16.31 0.35 -31.21
N ALA A 65 -15.89 -0.80 -31.72
CA ALA A 65 -15.39 -0.90 -33.08
C ALA A 65 -16.57 -0.58 -34.02
N GLY A 66 -16.63 0.66 -34.52
CA GLY A 66 -17.54 1.02 -35.60
C GLY A 66 -18.43 2.22 -35.30
N SER A 67 -17.88 3.41 -35.50
CA SER A 67 -18.64 4.52 -36.08
C SER A 67 -18.05 4.78 -37.48
N THR A 68 -18.51 3.99 -38.45
CA THR A 68 -18.48 4.33 -39.88
C THR A 68 -19.79 4.98 -40.26
#